data_AF-A0A2V5VSG0-F1
#
_entry.id   AF-A0A2V5VSG0-F1
#
_cell.length_a   1.000
_cell.length_b   1.000
_cell.length_c   1.000
_cell.angle_alpha   90.00
_cell.angle_beta   90.00
_cell.angle_gamma   90.00
#
_symmetry.space_group_name_H-M   'P 1'
#
loop_
_entity.id
_entity.type
_entity.pdbx_description
1 polymer ?
#
loop_
_entity_poly.entity_id
_entity_poly.type
_entity_poly.pdbx_seq_one_letter_code
_entity_poly.pdbx_strand_id
1 'polypeptide(L)'
;FISSRVFASLVLWVSLSHLILAYIFITLTALFLIHWIKQQRTIFFVLMLLSATVATFIREESYTLPVALPLIWLISTPDRARWHQVLAASLSLLVIFAFHYWLWHFFIPNALSPQFTFSAATKLLRAMASSWLPGGFTMIGGADKLIGFLWVGFLIALLVIFLVTSRPPARRRVLGVCCLGALLSLPAIGVARPFGIALPTLAFMTAIPIALAEIYHRATFRGWQRYAVLGFAMLGLALGIVGGVHRSIYVAESLRQNCAVRAERDGEFLFDILDHPATIPKSRREAGLLRLAGLGIKSAEDVKNLRRDLRENRSRFEQTGKDRQGLFLPKYEYLSF
;
A
#
# COMPACT_ATOMS: atom_id res chain seq x y z
N PHE A 1 -16.00 -1.53 -27.19
CA PHE A 1 -14.96 -2.41 -26.63
C PHE A 1 -13.67 -1.69 -26.14
N ILE A 2 -13.18 -0.62 -26.80
CA ILE A 2 -11.95 0.10 -26.36
C ILE A 2 -12.20 1.05 -25.16
N SER A 3 -13.37 1.70 -25.10
CA SER A 3 -13.73 2.66 -24.04
C SER A 3 -13.82 2.06 -22.62
N SER A 4 -14.09 0.76 -22.48
CA SER A 4 -14.37 0.16 -21.16
C SER A 4 -13.11 -0.25 -20.38
N ARG A 5 -12.02 -0.60 -21.09
CA ARG A 5 -10.68 -0.72 -20.48
C ARG A 5 -10.15 0.65 -20.13
N VAL A 6 -10.29 1.63 -21.03
CA VAL A 6 -9.93 3.02 -20.77
C VAL A 6 -10.66 3.55 -19.56
N PHE A 7 -11.97 3.30 -19.40
CA PHE A 7 -12.76 3.74 -18.25
C PHE A 7 -12.43 3.00 -16.95
N ALA A 8 -12.22 1.67 -16.96
CA ALA A 8 -11.76 0.95 -15.77
C ALA A 8 -10.35 1.39 -15.38
N SER A 9 -9.47 1.59 -16.35
CA SER A 9 -8.17 2.22 -16.17
C SER A 9 -8.28 3.68 -15.76
N LEU A 10 -9.32 4.42 -16.15
CA LEU A 10 -9.57 5.80 -15.73
C LEU A 10 -10.14 5.88 -14.32
N VAL A 11 -10.95 4.92 -13.88
CA VAL A 11 -11.46 4.81 -12.51
C VAL A 11 -10.36 4.31 -11.59
N LEU A 12 -9.58 3.30 -12.01
CA LEU A 12 -8.33 2.94 -11.36
C LEU A 12 -7.38 4.11 -11.35
N TRP A 13 -7.16 4.80 -12.47
CA TRP A 13 -6.32 5.97 -12.54
C TRP A 13 -6.85 7.07 -11.66
N VAL A 14 -8.15 7.36 -11.60
CA VAL A 14 -8.72 8.40 -10.73
C VAL A 14 -8.57 7.99 -9.27
N SER A 15 -8.94 6.77 -8.88
CA SER A 15 -8.80 6.29 -7.50
C SER A 15 -7.34 6.11 -7.04
N LEU A 16 -6.45 5.64 -7.93
CA LEU A 16 -5.00 5.59 -7.73
C LEU A 16 -4.36 6.97 -7.88
N SER A 17 -4.91 7.92 -8.65
CA SER A 17 -4.33 9.24 -8.85
C SER A 17 -4.45 10.06 -7.59
N HIS A 18 -5.60 10.03 -6.91
CA HIS A 18 -5.74 10.66 -5.61
C HIS A 18 -4.80 10.00 -4.58
N LEU A 19 -4.64 8.67 -4.65
CA LEU A 19 -3.74 7.92 -3.78
C LEU A 19 -2.26 8.26 -4.04
N ILE A 20 -1.84 8.25 -5.30
CA ILE A 20 -0.50 8.62 -5.77
C ILE A 20 -0.23 10.08 -5.43
N LEU A 21 -1.18 10.98 -5.68
CA LEU A 21 -1.08 12.40 -5.38
C LEU A 21 -0.92 12.63 -3.87
N ALA A 22 -1.70 11.94 -3.03
CA ALA A 22 -1.52 11.98 -1.58
C ALA A 22 -0.12 11.52 -1.18
N TYR A 23 0.39 10.41 -1.74
CA TYR A 23 1.73 9.93 -1.45
C TYR A 23 2.84 10.86 -1.95
N ILE A 24 2.67 11.51 -3.10
CA ILE A 24 3.57 12.56 -3.57
C ILE A 24 3.62 13.68 -2.55
N PHE A 25 2.47 14.18 -2.07
CA PHE A 25 2.43 15.26 -1.09
C PHE A 25 2.95 14.86 0.30
N ILE A 26 2.70 13.63 0.76
CA ILE A 26 3.32 13.06 1.97
C ILE A 26 4.85 13.07 1.83
N THR A 27 5.37 12.62 0.68
CA THR A 27 6.82 12.58 0.40
C THR A 27 7.40 13.99 0.32
N LEU A 28 6.73 14.92 -0.37
CA LEU A 28 7.13 16.33 -0.46
C LEU A 28 7.14 16.99 0.91
N THR A 29 6.19 16.68 1.78
CA THR A 29 6.16 17.18 3.16
C THR A 29 7.43 16.76 3.91
N ALA A 30 7.83 15.49 3.83
CA ALA A 30 9.07 15.01 4.42
C ALA A 30 10.33 15.66 3.80
N LEU A 31 10.35 15.83 2.47
CA LEU A 31 11.47 16.48 1.78
C LEU A 31 11.60 17.96 2.17
N PHE A 32 10.50 18.70 2.21
CA PHE A 32 10.50 20.12 2.61
C PHE A 32 10.86 20.30 4.07
N LEU A 33 10.46 19.39 4.97
CA LEU A 33 10.96 19.37 6.34
C LEU A 33 12.50 19.29 6.35
N ILE A 34 13.08 18.31 5.65
CA ILE A 34 14.53 18.12 5.63
C ILE A 34 15.24 19.36 5.05
N HIS A 35 14.69 19.97 3.99
CA HIS A 35 15.24 21.19 3.40
C HIS A 35 15.11 22.40 4.32
N TRP A 36 13.97 22.55 5.00
CA TRP A 36 13.76 23.61 5.98
C TRP A 36 14.76 23.48 7.14
N ILE A 37 14.88 22.28 7.71
CA ILE A 37 15.83 22.00 8.78
C ILE A 37 17.26 22.28 8.33
N LYS A 38 17.64 22.04 7.07
CA LYS A 38 19.00 22.32 6.59
C LYS A 38 19.23 23.81 6.30
N GLN A 39 18.33 24.44 5.54
CA GLN A 39 18.53 25.76 4.95
C GLN A 39 17.93 26.91 5.76
N GLN A 40 17.08 26.64 6.75
CA GLN A 40 16.40 27.63 7.60
C GLN A 40 15.56 28.66 6.84
N ARG A 41 15.18 28.36 5.59
CA ARG A 41 14.32 29.25 4.80
C ARG A 41 12.86 28.95 5.08
N THR A 42 12.12 29.96 5.55
CA THR A 42 10.69 29.88 5.87
C THR A 42 9.84 29.38 4.71
N ILE A 43 10.27 29.61 3.45
CA ILE A 43 9.57 29.10 2.27
C ILE A 43 9.38 27.57 2.31
N PHE A 44 10.37 26.81 2.78
CA PHE A 44 10.25 25.35 2.87
C PHE A 44 9.29 24.92 3.98
N PHE A 45 9.19 25.68 5.07
CA PHE A 45 8.18 25.43 6.09
C PHE A 45 6.76 25.66 5.54
N VAL A 46 6.55 26.75 4.81
CA VAL A 46 5.26 27.03 4.16
C VAL A 46 4.90 25.95 3.15
N LEU A 47 5.83 25.55 2.29
CA LEU A 47 5.62 24.47 1.31
C LEU A 47 5.35 23.12 1.97
N MET A 48 6.00 22.83 3.10
CA MET A 48 5.72 21.64 3.91
C MET A 48 4.27 21.66 4.42
N LEU A 49 3.82 22.76 5.01
CA LEU A 49 2.43 22.88 5.51
C LEU A 49 1.41 22.77 4.38
N LEU A 50 1.63 23.44 3.25
CA LEU A 50 0.75 23.34 2.08
C LEU A 50 0.65 21.89 1.58
N SER A 51 1.80 21.21 1.45
CA SER A 51 1.84 19.81 1.02
C SER A 51 1.11 18.89 2.01
N ALA A 52 1.31 19.11 3.32
CA ALA A 52 0.66 18.31 4.34
C ALA A 52 -0.86 18.54 4.37
N THR A 53 -1.32 19.77 4.19
CA THR A 53 -2.74 20.09 4.07
C THR A 53 -3.34 19.34 2.88
N VAL A 54 -2.75 19.45 1.69
CA VAL A 54 -3.26 18.75 0.50
C VAL A 54 -3.26 17.23 0.72
N ALA A 55 -2.19 16.65 1.27
CA ALA A 55 -2.14 15.23 1.59
C ALA A 55 -3.27 14.81 2.54
N THR A 56 -3.52 15.59 3.58
CA THR A 56 -4.52 15.31 4.64
C THR A 56 -5.94 15.37 4.13
N PHE A 57 -6.26 16.36 3.29
CA PHE A 57 -7.58 16.47 2.66
C PHE A 57 -7.83 15.40 1.60
N ILE A 58 -6.77 14.78 1.04
CA ILE A 58 -6.92 13.67 0.10
C ILE A 58 -7.02 12.33 0.85
N ARG A 59 -6.16 12.09 1.87
CA ARG A 59 -6.11 10.82 2.61
C ARG A 59 -5.72 10.98 4.08
N GLU A 60 -6.47 10.28 4.92
CA GLU A 60 -6.23 10.08 6.36
C GLU A 60 -4.90 9.37 6.69
N GLU A 61 -4.27 8.68 5.74
CA GLU A 61 -2.95 8.04 5.95
C GLU A 61 -1.86 9.06 6.33
N SER A 62 -2.04 10.34 5.94
CA SER A 62 -1.17 11.45 6.34
C SER A 62 -1.21 11.76 7.83
N TYR A 63 -2.19 11.26 8.59
CA TYR A 63 -2.30 11.48 10.03
C TYR A 63 -1.13 10.89 10.82
N THR A 64 -0.35 10.00 10.19
CA THR A 64 0.90 9.48 10.73
C THR A 64 2.05 10.50 10.67
N LEU A 65 1.97 11.52 9.82
CA LEU A 65 3.03 12.50 9.58
C LEU A 65 3.55 13.21 10.84
N PRO A 66 2.72 13.69 11.79
CA PRO A 66 3.21 14.33 13.01
C PRO A 66 4.17 13.46 13.82
N VAL A 67 4.02 12.14 13.76
CA VAL A 67 4.89 11.18 14.45
C VAL A 67 6.01 10.67 13.53
N ALA A 68 5.73 10.54 12.23
CA ALA A 68 6.69 10.04 11.24
C ALA A 68 7.81 11.06 10.97
N LEU A 69 7.49 12.36 10.94
CA LEU A 69 8.46 13.41 10.64
C LEU A 69 9.62 13.50 11.64
N PRO A 70 9.39 13.48 12.97
CA PRO A 70 10.46 13.36 13.95
C PRO A 70 11.37 12.15 13.69
N LEU A 71 10.78 11.00 13.37
CA LEU A 71 11.53 9.79 13.11
C LEU A 71 12.37 9.90 11.82
N ILE A 72 11.79 10.46 10.75
CA ILE A 72 12.49 10.74 9.50
C ILE A 72 13.67 11.69 9.74
N TRP A 73 13.48 12.76 10.53
CA TRP A 73 14.57 13.66 10.94
C TRP A 73 15.66 12.91 11.70
N LEU A 74 15.26 12.08 12.67
CA LEU A 74 16.20 11.31 13.50
C LEU A 74 17.08 10.36 12.67
N ILE A 75 16.53 9.79 11.60
CA ILE A 75 17.21 8.89 10.66
C ILE A 75 18.09 9.67 9.67
N SER A 76 17.58 10.79 9.16
CA SER A 76 18.15 11.49 8.01
C SER A 76 19.25 12.50 8.38
N THR A 77 19.25 13.02 9.61
CA THR A 77 20.19 14.05 10.04
C THR A 77 20.84 13.74 11.39
N PRO A 78 22.17 13.94 11.53
CA PRO A 78 22.87 13.76 12.79
C PRO A 78 22.75 14.97 13.73
N ASP A 79 22.33 16.14 13.22
CA ASP A 79 22.17 17.36 13.99
C ASP A 79 20.95 17.28 14.92
N ARG A 80 21.19 16.98 16.20
CA ARG A 80 20.17 16.87 17.24
C ARG A 80 19.75 18.22 17.84
N ALA A 81 20.50 19.30 17.59
CA ALA A 81 20.23 20.60 18.20
C ALA A 81 18.93 21.23 17.66
N ARG A 82 18.48 20.84 16.47
CA ARG A 82 17.29 21.39 15.79
C ARG A 82 15.96 20.73 16.20
N TRP A 83 15.91 20.07 17.36
CA TRP A 83 14.71 19.38 17.83
C TRP A 83 13.50 20.31 17.99
N HIS A 84 13.70 21.57 18.36
CA HIS A 84 12.62 22.57 18.49
C HIS A 84 11.89 22.80 17.16
N GLN A 85 12.59 22.80 16.04
CA GLN A 85 12.00 23.01 14.71
C GLN A 85 11.17 21.80 14.28
N VAL A 86 11.66 20.61 14.60
CA VAL A 86 10.95 19.35 14.36
C VAL A 86 9.68 19.28 15.21
N LEU A 87 9.77 19.69 16.48
CA LEU A 87 8.61 19.80 17.36
C LEU A 87 7.60 20.80 16.80
N ALA A 88 8.05 21.99 16.38
CA ALA A 88 7.19 23.00 15.76
C ALA A 88 6.47 22.46 14.52
N ALA A 89 7.19 21.80 13.59
CA ALA A 89 6.57 21.15 12.45
C ALA A 89 5.53 20.10 12.86
N SER A 90 5.88 19.23 13.81
CA SER A 90 4.99 18.16 14.28
C SER A 90 3.71 18.72 14.90
N LEU A 91 3.82 19.77 15.72
CA LEU A 91 2.68 20.48 16.30
C LEU A 91 1.84 21.16 15.23
N SER A 92 2.45 21.84 14.25
CA SER A 92 1.71 22.45 13.14
C SER A 92 0.94 21.42 12.32
N LEU A 93 1.53 20.24 12.06
CA LEU A 93 0.82 19.15 11.39
C LEU A 93 -0.30 18.57 12.24
N LEU A 94 -0.11 18.49 13.56
CA LEU A 94 -1.15 18.05 14.49
C LEU A 94 -2.35 19.01 14.45
N VAL A 95 -2.13 20.32 14.34
CA VAL A 95 -3.21 21.31 14.16
C VAL A 95 -3.95 21.10 12.83
N ILE A 96 -3.23 20.90 11.71
CA ILE A 96 -3.86 20.60 10.41
C ILE A 96 -4.71 19.33 10.50
N PHE A 97 -4.17 18.28 11.11
CA PHE A 97 -4.89 17.04 11.34
C PHE A 97 -6.14 17.26 12.21
N ALA A 98 -6.01 17.93 13.34
CA ALA A 98 -7.13 18.18 14.26
C ALA A 98 -8.23 18.99 13.58
N PHE A 99 -7.86 20.00 12.79
CA PHE A 99 -8.80 20.78 11.98
C PHE A 99 -9.51 19.92 10.93
N HIS A 100 -8.76 19.12 10.18
CA HIS A 100 -9.36 18.21 9.18
C HIS A 100 -10.27 17.15 9.82
N TYR A 101 -9.84 16.56 10.94
CA TYR A 101 -10.63 15.58 11.68
C TYR A 101 -11.92 16.21 12.23
N TRP A 102 -11.84 17.45 12.75
CA TRP A 102 -13.00 18.21 13.19
C TRP A 102 -13.98 18.43 12.03
N LEU A 103 -13.52 18.90 10.87
CA LEU A 103 -14.36 19.04 9.68
C LEU A 103 -15.02 17.71 9.30
N TRP A 104 -14.23 16.64 9.23
CA TRP A 104 -14.72 15.31 8.87
C TRP A 104 -15.82 14.83 9.82
N HIS A 105 -15.63 14.98 11.14
CA HIS A 105 -16.60 14.54 12.14
C HIS A 105 -17.91 15.33 12.09
N PHE A 106 -17.86 16.64 11.84
CA PHE A 106 -19.05 17.49 11.79
C PHE A 106 -19.81 17.41 10.47
N PHE A 107 -19.11 17.25 9.34
CA PHE A 107 -19.73 17.26 8.01
C PHE A 107 -20.12 15.87 7.49
N ILE A 108 -19.55 14.78 8.02
CA ILE A 108 -19.83 13.41 7.54
C ILE A 108 -20.65 12.65 8.59
N PRO A 109 -21.96 12.44 8.37
CA PRO A 109 -22.76 11.62 9.26
C PRO A 109 -22.26 10.16 9.25
N ASN A 110 -22.20 9.52 10.41
CA ASN A 110 -21.70 8.15 10.63
C ASN A 110 -20.22 7.95 10.24
N ALA A 111 -19.38 8.96 10.51
CA ALA A 111 -17.94 8.90 10.32
C ALA A 111 -17.33 7.67 11.07
N LEU A 112 -16.63 6.79 10.34
CA LEU A 112 -16.04 5.55 10.87
C LEU A 112 -14.95 5.83 11.92
N SER A 113 -15.22 5.57 13.19
CA SER A 113 -14.22 5.71 14.25
C SER A 113 -13.16 4.59 14.20
N PRO A 114 -11.89 4.89 14.54
CA PRO A 114 -10.86 3.86 14.63
C PRO A 114 -11.22 2.84 15.71
N GLN A 115 -11.23 1.55 15.34
CA GLN A 115 -11.57 0.47 16.24
C GLN A 115 -10.30 -0.17 16.80
N PHE A 116 -10.02 0.02 18.10
CA PHE A 116 -8.90 -0.62 18.78
C PHE A 116 -9.33 -1.98 19.33
N THR A 117 -9.41 -2.98 18.44
CA THR A 117 -9.78 -4.37 18.78
C THR A 117 -8.62 -5.33 18.53
N PHE A 118 -8.69 -6.55 19.07
CA PHE A 118 -7.72 -7.62 18.75
C PHE A 118 -7.67 -7.91 17.24
N SER A 119 -8.80 -7.79 16.55
CA SER A 119 -8.88 -7.84 15.08
C SER A 119 -8.02 -6.74 14.42
N ALA A 120 -7.97 -5.54 14.99
CA ALA A 120 -7.13 -4.46 14.49
C ALA A 120 -5.62 -4.72 14.65
N ALA A 121 -5.21 -5.38 15.75
CA ALA A 121 -3.83 -5.82 15.93
C ALA A 121 -3.42 -6.86 14.86
N THR A 122 -4.29 -7.82 14.55
CA THR A 122 -4.00 -8.79 13.48
C THR A 122 -3.93 -8.14 12.09
N LYS A 123 -4.76 -7.12 11.82
CA LYS A 123 -4.70 -6.31 10.58
C LYS A 123 -3.38 -5.55 10.48
N LEU A 124 -2.92 -4.93 11.57
CA LEU A 124 -1.61 -4.25 11.64
C LEU A 124 -0.46 -5.22 11.32
N LEU A 125 -0.43 -6.39 11.99
CA LEU A 125 0.62 -7.38 11.76
C LEU A 125 0.62 -7.90 10.32
N ARG A 126 -0.57 -8.14 9.75
CA ARG A 126 -0.71 -8.51 8.33
C ARG A 126 -0.22 -7.40 7.41
N ALA A 127 -0.53 -6.13 7.69
CA ALA A 127 -0.05 -5.00 6.91
C ALA A 127 1.49 -4.90 6.96
N MET A 128 2.08 -5.05 8.15
CA MET A 128 3.53 -5.07 8.31
C MET A 128 4.16 -6.23 7.53
N ALA A 129 3.66 -7.45 7.69
CA ALA A 129 4.18 -8.62 7.00
C ALA A 129 4.02 -8.51 5.47
N SER A 130 2.87 -8.02 5.00
CA SER A 130 2.60 -7.77 3.57
C SER A 130 3.57 -6.76 2.98
N SER A 131 3.94 -5.73 3.75
CA SER A 131 4.85 -4.67 3.30
C SER A 131 6.31 -5.13 3.12
N TRP A 132 6.67 -6.28 3.69
CA TRP A 132 7.98 -6.91 3.50
C TRP A 132 8.04 -7.87 2.32
N LEU A 133 6.89 -8.33 1.81
CA LEU A 133 6.82 -9.39 0.83
C LEU A 133 6.54 -8.83 -0.58
N PRO A 134 7.25 -9.30 -1.62
CA PRO A 134 7.00 -8.88 -2.99
C PRO A 134 5.59 -9.35 -3.39
N GLY A 135 4.66 -8.42 -3.31
CA GLY A 135 3.26 -8.58 -3.69
C GLY A 135 2.26 -8.80 -2.55
N GLY A 136 2.66 -8.89 -1.27
CA GLY A 136 1.74 -9.03 -0.13
C GLY A 136 1.83 -10.35 0.66
N PHE A 137 0.94 -10.57 1.62
CA PHE A 137 1.06 -11.69 2.58
C PHE A 137 0.53 -13.03 2.07
N THR A 138 -0.55 -13.01 1.31
CA THR A 138 -1.17 -14.25 0.78
C THR A 138 -0.31 -14.96 -0.28
N MET A 139 -0.06 -16.27 -0.12
CA MET A 139 0.74 -17.08 -1.06
C MET A 139 -0.02 -18.33 -1.51
N ILE A 140 -0.56 -18.29 -2.74
CA ILE A 140 -1.41 -19.35 -3.30
C ILE A 140 -0.61 -20.16 -4.34
N GLY A 141 -0.57 -21.48 -4.18
CA GLY A 141 0.16 -22.39 -5.08
C GLY A 141 1.67 -22.49 -4.81
N GLY A 142 2.33 -23.45 -5.47
CA GLY A 142 3.73 -23.79 -5.22
C GLY A 142 4.73 -22.70 -5.62
N ALA A 143 4.54 -22.07 -6.78
CA ALA A 143 5.44 -21.03 -7.29
C ALA A 143 5.50 -19.81 -6.35
N ASP A 144 4.34 -19.33 -5.88
CA ASP A 144 4.25 -18.14 -5.03
C ASP A 144 4.86 -18.42 -3.65
N LYS A 145 4.65 -19.63 -3.11
CA LYS A 145 5.32 -20.08 -1.88
C LYS A 145 6.83 -20.12 -2.05
N LEU A 146 7.33 -20.67 -3.16
CA LEU A 146 8.77 -20.73 -3.44
C LEU A 146 9.38 -19.34 -3.52
N ILE A 147 8.79 -18.42 -4.31
CA ILE A 147 9.24 -17.03 -4.42
C ILE A 147 9.23 -16.35 -3.04
N GLY A 148 8.16 -16.52 -2.27
CA GLY A 148 8.03 -15.97 -0.92
C GLY A 148 9.11 -16.49 0.03
N PHE A 149 9.36 -17.80 0.07
CA PHE A 149 10.40 -18.39 0.90
C PHE A 149 11.81 -17.98 0.48
N LEU A 150 12.10 -17.91 -0.83
CA LEU A 150 13.39 -17.42 -1.33
C LEU A 150 13.62 -15.97 -0.94
N TRP A 151 12.58 -15.13 -1.02
CA TRP A 151 12.66 -13.74 -0.58
C TRP A 151 12.89 -13.60 0.93
N VAL A 152 12.16 -14.36 1.76
CA VAL A 152 12.38 -14.37 3.21
C VAL A 152 13.78 -14.86 3.55
N GLY A 153 14.25 -15.93 2.89
CA GLY A 153 15.62 -16.42 3.04
C GLY A 153 16.67 -15.36 2.67
N PHE A 154 16.45 -14.64 1.57
CA PHE A 154 17.29 -13.50 1.18
C PHE A 154 17.32 -12.41 2.24
N LEU A 155 16.16 -12.00 2.79
CA LEU A 155 16.09 -10.98 3.84
C LEU A 155 16.80 -11.42 5.13
N ILE A 156 16.65 -12.69 5.53
CA ILE A 156 17.34 -13.24 6.72
C ILE A 156 18.85 -13.23 6.49
N ALA A 157 19.32 -13.72 5.34
CA ALA A 157 20.73 -13.72 5.00
C ALA A 157 21.31 -12.29 4.98
N LEU A 158 20.59 -11.34 4.36
CA LEU A 158 20.96 -9.92 4.34
C LEU A 158 21.07 -9.36 5.75
N LEU A 159 20.09 -9.65 6.62
CA LEU A 159 20.08 -9.19 8.01
C LEU A 159 21.27 -9.75 8.80
N VAL A 160 21.55 -11.05 8.68
CA VAL A 160 22.69 -11.69 9.36
C VAL A 160 24.01 -11.07 8.92
N ILE A 161 24.23 -10.96 7.60
CA ILE A 161 25.45 -10.34 7.05
C ILE A 161 25.56 -8.89 7.54
N PHE A 162 24.47 -8.12 7.45
CA PHE A 162 24.43 -6.74 7.91
C PHE A 162 24.77 -6.63 9.40
N LEU A 163 24.19 -7.46 10.28
CA LEU A 163 24.46 -7.39 11.72
C LEU A 163 25.91 -7.74 12.08
N VAL A 164 26.57 -8.58 11.29
CA VAL A 164 27.98 -8.92 11.49
C VAL A 164 28.89 -7.79 10.99
N THR A 165 28.58 -7.15 9.86
CA THR A 165 29.51 -6.20 9.20
C THR A 165 29.25 -4.72 9.50
N SER A 166 28.05 -4.35 9.94
CA SER A 166 27.62 -2.94 10.03
C SER A 166 28.09 -2.24 11.30
N ARG A 167 28.32 -0.92 11.19
CA ARG A 167 28.56 -0.06 12.35
C ARG A 167 27.28 0.32 13.11
N PRO A 168 27.38 0.68 14.41
CA PRO A 168 26.22 1.10 15.21
C PRO A 168 25.34 2.20 14.56
N PRO A 169 25.87 3.23 13.88
CA PRO A 169 25.03 4.23 13.22
C PRO A 169 24.18 3.67 12.08
N ALA A 170 24.72 2.74 11.28
CA ALA A 170 23.96 2.10 10.20
C ALA A 170 22.85 1.20 10.77
N ARG A 171 23.13 0.46 11.84
CA ARG A 171 22.12 -0.35 12.56
C ARG A 171 20.98 0.52 13.08
N ARG A 172 21.29 1.67 13.67
CA ARG A 172 20.28 2.64 14.14
C ARG A 172 19.45 3.19 13.00
N ARG A 173 20.03 3.45 11.82
CA ARG A 173 19.29 3.89 10.63
C ARG A 173 18.33 2.80 10.13
N VAL A 174 18.82 1.56 9.98
CA VAL A 174 17.97 0.42 9.58
C VAL A 174 16.83 0.21 10.58
N LEU A 175 17.14 0.21 11.88
CA LEU A 175 16.12 0.11 12.93
C LEU A 175 15.11 1.26 12.84
N GLY A 176 15.57 2.50 12.69
CA GLY A 176 14.70 3.65 12.56
C GLY A 176 13.77 3.56 11.35
N VAL A 177 14.28 3.11 10.20
CA VAL A 177 13.48 2.89 8.98
C VAL A 177 12.47 1.75 9.17
N CYS A 178 12.82 0.68 9.87
CA CYS A 178 11.87 -0.37 10.25
C CYS A 178 10.78 0.15 11.21
N CYS A 179 11.15 0.97 12.20
CA CYS A 179 10.17 1.63 13.08
C CYS A 179 9.26 2.57 12.29
N LEU A 180 9.79 3.27 11.27
CA LEU A 180 9.00 4.11 10.38
C LEU A 180 8.00 3.27 9.58
N GLY A 181 8.39 2.12 9.04
CA GLY A 181 7.48 1.20 8.36
C GLY A 181 6.38 0.68 9.30
N ALA A 182 6.71 0.35 10.55
CA ALA A 182 5.70 -0.05 11.54
C ALA A 182 4.71 1.09 11.84
N LEU A 183 5.21 2.31 12.02
CA LEU A 183 4.40 3.50 12.26
C LEU A 183 3.47 3.81 11.07
N LEU A 184 4.00 3.73 9.84
CA LEU A 184 3.22 3.93 8.61
C LEU A 184 2.20 2.81 8.35
N SER A 185 2.28 1.70 9.09
CA SER A 185 1.28 0.63 9.05
C SER A 185 0.09 0.90 10.00
N LEU A 186 0.19 1.86 10.93
CA LEU A 186 -0.88 2.18 11.90
C LEU A 186 -2.25 2.49 11.28
N PRO A 187 -2.36 3.16 10.11
CA PRO A 187 -3.66 3.38 9.47
C PRO A 187 -4.47 2.09 9.24
N ALA A 188 -3.81 0.93 9.13
CA ALA A 188 -4.47 -0.37 8.99
C ALA A 188 -5.31 -0.79 10.22
N ILE A 189 -5.07 -0.18 11.40
CA ILE A 189 -5.87 -0.39 12.62
C ILE A 189 -7.27 0.20 12.44
N GLY A 190 -7.35 1.44 11.92
CA GLY A 190 -8.61 2.16 11.78
C GLY A 190 -9.45 1.64 10.62
N VAL A 191 -8.87 1.60 9.42
CA VAL A 191 -9.54 1.06 8.22
C VAL A 191 -8.51 0.26 7.42
N ALA A 192 -8.73 -1.05 7.30
CA ALA A 192 -7.93 -1.88 6.41
C ALA A 192 -8.27 -1.52 4.95
N ARG A 193 -7.49 -0.62 4.35
CA ARG A 193 -7.69 -0.16 2.97
C ARG A 193 -6.76 -0.91 2.02
N PRO A 194 -7.28 -1.47 0.90
CA PRO A 194 -6.42 -1.93 -0.18
C PRO A 194 -5.48 -0.78 -0.59
N PHE A 195 -4.20 -1.08 -0.83
CA PHE A 195 -3.12 -0.12 -1.14
C PHE A 195 -2.55 0.70 0.03
N GLY A 196 -3.08 0.60 1.25
CA GLY A 196 -2.53 1.28 2.44
C GLY A 196 -1.15 0.76 2.89
N ILE A 197 -0.57 -0.20 2.18
CA ILE A 197 0.77 -0.76 2.46
C ILE A 197 1.89 -0.11 1.66
N ALA A 198 1.60 0.83 0.74
CA ALA A 198 2.64 1.40 -0.12
C ALA A 198 3.70 2.19 0.65
N LEU A 199 3.29 3.10 1.54
CA LEU A 199 4.20 3.87 2.40
C LEU A 199 5.04 2.97 3.34
N PRO A 200 4.46 2.02 4.09
CA PRO A 200 5.27 1.11 4.90
C PRO A 200 6.16 0.20 4.05
N THR A 201 5.73 -0.22 2.85
CA THR A 201 6.59 -0.94 1.89
C THR A 201 7.79 -0.09 1.49
N LEU A 202 7.61 1.18 1.12
CA LEU A 202 8.71 2.08 0.78
C LEU A 202 9.70 2.22 1.96
N ALA A 203 9.18 2.39 3.18
CA ALA A 203 10.02 2.44 4.37
C ALA A 203 10.82 1.13 4.54
N PHE A 204 10.16 -0.03 4.65
CA PHE A 204 10.85 -1.31 4.83
C PHE A 204 11.83 -1.63 3.69
N MET A 205 11.45 -1.37 2.44
CA MET A 205 12.31 -1.58 1.29
C MET A 205 13.50 -0.61 1.26
N THR A 206 13.45 0.53 1.97
CA THR A 206 14.60 1.44 2.16
C THR A 206 15.64 0.85 3.12
N ALA A 207 15.27 -0.08 4.01
CA ALA A 207 16.23 -0.78 4.87
C ALA A 207 17.21 -1.64 4.05
N ILE A 208 16.75 -2.22 2.94
CA ILE A 208 17.54 -3.08 2.05
C ILE A 208 18.74 -2.33 1.42
N PRO A 209 18.55 -1.20 0.69
CA PRO A 209 19.67 -0.47 0.11
C PRO A 209 20.59 0.14 1.18
N ILE A 210 20.08 0.54 2.35
CA ILE A 210 20.94 0.98 3.47
C ILE A 210 21.84 -0.18 3.93
N ALA A 211 21.27 -1.38 4.11
CA ALA A 211 22.02 -2.56 4.52
C ALA A 211 23.07 -2.96 3.47
N LEU A 212 22.67 -3.04 2.19
CA LEU A 212 23.55 -3.37 1.07
C LEU A 212 24.68 -2.35 0.92
N ALA A 213 24.40 -1.05 1.02
CA ALA A 213 25.41 0.00 0.93
C ALA A 213 26.43 -0.09 2.07
N GLU A 214 25.98 -0.35 3.31
CA GLU A 214 26.89 -0.53 4.45
C GLU A 214 27.75 -1.78 4.29
N ILE A 215 27.17 -2.92 3.88
CA ILE A 215 27.92 -4.16 3.61
C ILE A 215 28.98 -3.91 2.54
N TYR A 216 28.60 -3.29 1.43
CA TYR A 216 29.48 -3.00 0.30
C TYR A 216 30.64 -2.08 0.67
N HIS A 217 30.38 -1.04 1.47
CA HIS A 217 31.40 -0.08 1.87
C HIS A 217 32.35 -0.62 2.96
N ARG A 218 31.90 -1.57 3.78
CA ARG A 218 32.64 -2.07 4.95
C ARG A 218 33.56 -3.22 4.66
N ALA A 219 33.13 -4.15 3.83
CA ALA A 219 33.87 -5.38 3.73
C ALA A 219 35.08 -5.15 2.84
N THR A 220 36.25 -5.39 3.44
CA THR A 220 37.54 -5.54 2.79
C THR A 220 37.52 -6.81 1.96
N PHE A 221 36.75 -6.78 0.88
CA PHE A 221 36.50 -7.94 0.04
C PHE A 221 37.75 -8.25 -0.80
N ARG A 222 38.21 -9.51 -0.76
CA ARG A 222 39.01 -10.06 -1.87
C ARG A 222 38.16 -10.01 -3.15
N GLY A 223 38.79 -9.85 -4.32
CA GLY A 223 38.07 -9.59 -5.58
C GLY A 223 36.82 -10.46 -5.81
N TRP A 224 36.92 -11.78 -5.57
CA TRP A 224 35.79 -12.72 -5.70
C TRP A 224 34.63 -12.48 -4.72
N GLN A 225 34.89 -12.04 -3.49
CA GLN A 225 33.85 -11.79 -2.49
C GLN A 225 33.01 -10.56 -2.86
N ARG A 226 33.61 -9.56 -3.51
CA ARG A 226 32.89 -8.39 -4.02
C ARG A 226 31.90 -8.80 -5.10
N TYR A 227 32.30 -9.69 -6.02
CA TYR A 227 31.40 -10.24 -7.02
C TYR A 227 30.30 -11.10 -6.40
N ALA A 228 30.60 -11.85 -5.34
CA ALA A 228 29.59 -12.63 -4.61
C ALA A 228 28.52 -11.73 -3.96
N VAL A 229 28.91 -10.62 -3.31
CA VAL A 229 27.95 -9.67 -2.71
C VAL A 229 27.12 -8.94 -3.76
N LEU A 230 27.74 -8.54 -4.88
CA LEU A 230 27.01 -7.97 -6.01
C LEU A 230 26.02 -8.98 -6.61
N GLY A 231 26.44 -10.23 -6.80
CA GLY A 231 25.58 -11.32 -7.27
C GLY A 231 24.41 -11.59 -6.33
N PHE A 232 24.67 -11.61 -5.01
CA PHE A 232 23.62 -11.74 -3.99
C PHE A 232 22.62 -10.57 -4.05
N ALA A 233 23.10 -9.33 -4.14
CA ALA A 233 22.23 -8.15 -4.25
C ALA A 233 21.39 -8.16 -5.53
N MET A 234 21.99 -8.53 -6.68
CA MET A 234 21.29 -8.66 -7.95
C MET A 234 20.25 -9.78 -7.91
N LEU A 235 20.57 -10.93 -7.33
CA LEU A 235 19.65 -12.04 -7.16
C LEU A 235 18.45 -11.63 -6.30
N GLY A 236 18.68 -10.94 -5.19
CA GLY A 236 17.62 -10.37 -4.35
C GLY A 236 16.73 -9.43 -5.14
N LEU A 237 17.32 -8.46 -5.85
CA LEU A 237 16.57 -7.51 -6.67
C LEU A 237 15.75 -8.20 -7.78
N ALA A 238 16.33 -9.18 -8.46
CA ALA A 238 15.65 -9.99 -9.46
C ALA A 238 14.48 -10.78 -8.84
N LEU A 239 14.67 -11.43 -7.69
CA LEU A 239 13.60 -12.14 -6.97
C LEU A 239 12.46 -11.19 -6.58
N GLY A 240 12.78 -9.99 -6.09
CA GLY A 240 11.80 -8.98 -5.73
C GLY A 240 10.99 -8.48 -6.92
N ILE A 241 11.66 -8.13 -8.03
CA ILE A 241 11.00 -7.67 -9.26
C ILE A 241 10.17 -8.79 -9.88
N VAL A 242 10.73 -9.98 -10.06
CA VAL A 242 10.03 -11.12 -10.67
C VAL A 242 8.84 -11.53 -9.81
N GLY A 243 9.00 -11.61 -8.49
CA GLY A 243 7.91 -11.89 -7.57
C GLY A 243 6.80 -10.84 -7.62
N GLY A 244 7.19 -9.56 -7.63
CA GLY A 244 6.25 -8.44 -7.79
C GLY A 244 5.48 -8.51 -9.11
N VAL A 245 6.18 -8.62 -10.24
CA VAL A 245 5.57 -8.72 -11.58
C VAL A 245 4.66 -9.94 -11.69
N HIS A 246 5.12 -11.10 -11.23
CA HIS A 246 4.34 -12.33 -11.26
C HIS A 246 3.00 -12.17 -10.52
N ARG A 247 3.03 -11.57 -9.32
CA ARG A 247 1.82 -11.36 -8.55
C ARG A 247 0.94 -10.23 -9.09
N SER A 248 1.54 -9.16 -9.59
CA SER A 248 0.81 -8.06 -10.23
C SER A 248 -0.03 -8.54 -11.42
N ILE A 249 0.43 -9.54 -12.18
CA ILE A 249 -0.34 -10.15 -13.27
C ILE A 249 -1.64 -10.76 -12.74
N TYR A 250 -1.60 -11.55 -11.67
CA TYR A 250 -2.80 -12.16 -11.09
C TYR A 250 -3.73 -11.12 -10.43
N VAL A 251 -3.17 -10.10 -9.77
CA VAL A 251 -3.98 -8.99 -9.25
C VAL A 251 -4.65 -8.24 -10.41
N ALA A 252 -3.98 -8.06 -11.55
CA ALA A 252 -4.58 -7.46 -12.73
C ALA A 252 -5.72 -8.32 -13.32
N GLU A 253 -5.72 -9.64 -13.11
CA GLU A 253 -6.84 -10.50 -13.50
C GLU A 253 -8.10 -10.20 -12.68
N SER A 254 -7.96 -9.90 -11.38
CA SER A 254 -9.10 -9.50 -10.54
C SER A 254 -9.81 -8.23 -11.03
N LEU A 255 -9.12 -7.43 -11.85
CA LEU A 255 -9.64 -6.22 -12.48
C LEU A 255 -10.37 -6.49 -13.79
N ARG A 256 -10.42 -7.71 -14.31
CA ARG A 256 -11.19 -8.03 -15.53
C ARG A 256 -12.68 -7.94 -15.28
N GLN A 257 -13.44 -7.67 -16.34
CA GLN A 257 -14.89 -7.46 -16.25
C GLN A 257 -15.65 -8.75 -15.90
N ASN A 258 -15.16 -9.88 -16.38
CA ASN A 258 -15.70 -11.20 -16.10
C ASN A 258 -15.14 -11.83 -14.81
N CYS A 259 -14.44 -11.06 -13.97
CA CYS A 259 -14.10 -11.50 -12.62
C CYS A 259 -15.38 -11.57 -11.78
N ALA A 260 -15.70 -12.74 -11.24
CA ALA A 260 -16.94 -13.01 -10.51
C ALA A 260 -17.11 -12.10 -9.28
N VAL A 261 -16.04 -11.90 -8.50
CA VAL A 261 -16.06 -11.00 -7.32
C VAL A 261 -16.28 -9.54 -7.73
N ARG A 262 -15.71 -9.12 -8.86
CA ARG A 262 -15.95 -7.77 -9.39
C ARG A 262 -17.39 -7.63 -9.87
N ALA A 263 -17.91 -8.62 -10.58
CA ALA A 263 -19.27 -8.60 -11.11
C ALA A 263 -20.32 -8.59 -9.99
N GLU A 264 -20.09 -9.36 -8.92
CA GLU A 264 -20.94 -9.38 -7.72
C GLU A 264 -20.97 -7.99 -7.07
N ARG A 265 -19.81 -7.41 -6.77
CA ARG A 265 -19.71 -6.06 -6.20
C ARG A 265 -20.31 -4.99 -7.10
N ASP A 266 -19.95 -4.96 -8.39
CA ASP A 266 -20.53 -4.00 -9.34
C ASP A 266 -22.07 -4.16 -9.39
N GLY A 267 -22.59 -5.38 -9.26
CA GLY A 267 -24.01 -5.70 -9.17
C GLY A 267 -24.69 -5.11 -7.92
N GLU A 268 -24.06 -5.20 -6.74
CA GLU A 268 -24.60 -4.60 -5.51
C GLU A 268 -24.92 -3.12 -5.66
N PHE A 269 -23.99 -2.38 -6.28
CA PHE A 269 -24.13 -0.95 -6.53
C PHE A 269 -25.16 -0.63 -7.62
N LEU A 270 -25.22 -1.42 -8.69
CA LEU A 270 -26.07 -1.12 -9.86
C LEU A 270 -27.53 -1.53 -9.68
N PHE A 271 -27.78 -2.54 -8.85
CA PHE A 271 -29.12 -3.04 -8.53
C PHE A 271 -29.64 -2.53 -7.17
N ASP A 272 -28.98 -1.52 -6.57
CA ASP A 272 -29.37 -0.88 -5.32
C ASP A 272 -29.60 -1.89 -4.16
N ILE A 273 -28.74 -2.90 -4.05
CA ILE A 273 -28.85 -3.96 -3.02
C ILE A 273 -28.35 -3.48 -1.66
N LEU A 274 -27.49 -2.45 -1.65
CA LEU A 274 -26.90 -1.87 -0.45
C LEU A 274 -27.93 -1.06 0.36
N ASP A 275 -27.79 -1.07 1.68
CA ASP A 275 -28.68 -0.33 2.61
C ASP A 275 -28.77 1.17 2.28
N HIS A 276 -27.69 1.72 1.72
CA HIS A 276 -27.64 3.08 1.17
C HIS A 276 -27.27 3.02 -0.31
N PRO A 277 -28.24 3.18 -1.22
CA PRO A 277 -28.00 3.13 -2.66
C PRO A 277 -26.98 4.18 -3.09
N ALA A 278 -26.03 3.79 -3.94
CA ALA A 278 -25.06 4.73 -4.47
C ALA A 278 -25.71 5.64 -5.52
N THR A 279 -25.41 6.94 -5.45
CA THR A 279 -25.84 7.88 -6.50
C THR A 279 -24.98 7.68 -7.75
N ILE A 280 -25.49 6.93 -8.72
CA ILE A 280 -24.79 6.61 -9.98
C ILE A 280 -25.47 7.37 -11.13
N PRO A 281 -24.71 8.15 -11.93
CA PRO A 281 -25.27 8.80 -13.13
C PRO A 281 -25.95 7.80 -14.06
N LYS A 282 -27.15 8.13 -14.57
CA LYS A 282 -28.00 7.21 -15.37
C LYS A 282 -27.23 6.52 -16.50
N SER A 283 -26.47 7.28 -17.30
CA SER A 283 -25.67 6.74 -18.41
C SER A 283 -24.62 5.71 -17.97
N ARG A 284 -23.99 5.92 -16.79
CA ARG A 284 -23.04 4.95 -16.23
C ARG A 284 -23.75 3.72 -15.68
N ARG A 285 -24.95 3.90 -15.10
CA ARG A 285 -25.77 2.81 -14.58
C ARG A 285 -26.21 1.88 -15.71
N GLU A 286 -26.76 2.42 -16.79
CA GLU A 286 -27.18 1.66 -17.99
C GLU A 286 -26.01 0.89 -18.62
N ALA A 287 -24.86 1.55 -18.83
CA ALA A 287 -23.66 0.88 -19.34
C ALA A 287 -23.14 -0.22 -18.41
N GLY A 288 -23.29 -0.05 -17.09
CA GLY A 288 -23.00 -1.06 -16.09
C GLY A 288 -23.92 -2.27 -16.18
N LEU A 289 -25.23 -2.03 -16.25
CA LEU A 289 -26.27 -3.06 -16.34
C LEU A 289 -26.14 -3.87 -17.64
N LEU A 290 -25.90 -3.22 -18.79
CA LEU A 290 -25.66 -3.91 -20.06
C LEU A 290 -24.43 -4.84 -19.99
N ARG A 291 -23.37 -4.41 -19.30
CA ARG A 291 -22.17 -5.22 -19.10
C ARG A 291 -22.47 -6.45 -18.24
N LEU A 292 -23.20 -6.29 -17.13
CA LEU A 292 -23.61 -7.40 -16.27
C LEU A 292 -24.55 -8.36 -16.99
N ALA A 293 -25.47 -7.84 -17.80
CA ALA A 293 -26.38 -8.64 -18.62
C ALA A 293 -25.61 -9.50 -19.63
N GLY A 294 -24.52 -8.98 -20.22
CA GLY A 294 -23.61 -9.75 -21.08
C GLY A 294 -22.86 -10.89 -20.37
N LEU A 295 -22.83 -10.89 -19.03
CA LEU A 295 -22.29 -11.96 -18.19
C LEU A 295 -23.39 -12.88 -17.62
N GLY A 296 -24.65 -12.67 -18.02
CA GLY A 296 -25.80 -13.44 -17.54
C GLY A 296 -26.46 -12.91 -16.26
N ILE A 297 -26.03 -11.75 -15.73
CA ILE A 297 -26.58 -11.14 -14.51
C ILE A 297 -27.55 -10.04 -14.93
N LYS A 298 -28.86 -10.27 -14.77
CA LYS A 298 -29.91 -9.37 -15.25
C LYS A 298 -30.71 -8.71 -14.13
N SER A 299 -30.63 -9.25 -12.92
CA SER A 299 -31.43 -8.83 -11.79
C SER A 299 -30.65 -8.82 -10.47
N ALA A 300 -31.22 -8.18 -9.45
CA ALA A 300 -30.69 -8.23 -8.08
C ALA A 300 -30.62 -9.67 -7.53
N GLU A 301 -31.56 -10.53 -7.94
CA GLU A 301 -31.59 -11.93 -7.52
C GLU A 301 -30.42 -12.72 -8.11
N ASP A 302 -30.04 -12.44 -9.36
CA ASP A 302 -28.85 -13.05 -9.98
C ASP A 302 -27.57 -12.68 -9.21
N VAL A 303 -27.48 -11.45 -8.69
CA VAL A 303 -26.35 -11.01 -7.86
C VAL A 303 -26.34 -11.76 -6.52
N LYS A 304 -27.49 -11.94 -5.87
CA LYS A 304 -27.59 -12.73 -4.63
C LYS A 304 -27.23 -14.19 -4.86
N ASN A 305 -27.69 -14.77 -5.97
CA ASN A 305 -27.32 -16.13 -6.38
C ASN A 305 -25.81 -16.24 -6.64
N LEU A 306 -25.21 -15.27 -7.35
CA LEU A 306 -23.77 -15.22 -7.56
C LEU A 306 -23.00 -15.13 -6.23
N ARG A 307 -23.45 -14.30 -5.28
CA ARG A 307 -22.86 -14.22 -3.95
C ARG A 307 -22.92 -15.56 -3.22
N ARG A 308 -24.06 -16.25 -3.27
CA ARG A 308 -24.22 -17.58 -2.68
C ARG A 308 -23.27 -18.57 -3.34
N ASP A 309 -23.25 -18.62 -4.68
CA ASP A 309 -22.38 -19.51 -5.45
C ASP A 309 -20.88 -19.24 -5.17
N LEU A 310 -20.48 -17.99 -4.97
CA LEU A 310 -19.10 -17.63 -4.59
C LEU A 310 -18.72 -18.16 -3.19
N ARG A 311 -19.68 -18.29 -2.28
CA ARG A 311 -19.47 -18.81 -0.91
C ARG A 311 -19.53 -20.33 -0.88
N GLU A 312 -20.49 -20.93 -1.57
CA GLU A 312 -20.82 -22.36 -1.46
C GLU A 312 -20.16 -23.21 -2.55
N ASN A 313 -19.96 -22.65 -3.76
CA ASN A 313 -19.51 -23.38 -4.95
C ASN A 313 -18.31 -22.71 -5.64
N ARG A 314 -17.34 -22.25 -4.84
CA ARG A 314 -16.16 -21.50 -5.32
C ARG A 314 -15.39 -22.22 -6.44
N SER A 315 -15.24 -23.54 -6.35
CA SER A 315 -14.52 -24.39 -7.32
C SER A 315 -15.05 -24.29 -8.75
N ARG A 316 -16.35 -24.00 -8.92
CA ARG A 316 -16.98 -23.79 -10.24
C ARG A 316 -16.33 -22.64 -11.00
N PHE A 317 -16.02 -21.54 -10.32
CA PHE A 317 -15.44 -20.35 -10.94
C PHE A 317 -13.92 -20.46 -11.13
N GLU A 318 -13.26 -21.32 -10.35
CA GLU A 318 -11.82 -21.60 -10.50
C GLU A 318 -11.54 -22.42 -11.77
N GLN A 319 -12.42 -23.37 -12.13
CA GLN A 319 -12.30 -24.17 -13.35
C GLN A 319 -12.54 -23.34 -14.62
N THR A 320 -13.56 -22.48 -14.63
CA THR A 320 -13.87 -21.56 -15.76
C THR A 320 -12.75 -20.54 -16.01
N GLY A 321 -11.86 -20.31 -15.03
CA GLY A 321 -10.66 -19.49 -15.19
C GLY A 321 -9.66 -20.01 -16.23
N LYS A 322 -9.72 -21.29 -16.60
CA LYS A 322 -8.90 -21.87 -17.68
C LYS A 322 -9.42 -21.47 -19.06
N ASP A 323 -10.73 -21.46 -19.27
CA ASP A 323 -11.36 -21.13 -20.56
C ASP A 323 -11.65 -19.63 -20.73
N ARG A 324 -11.64 -18.84 -19.65
CA ARG A 324 -11.69 -17.35 -19.62
C ARG A 324 -12.84 -16.66 -20.37
N GLN A 325 -13.78 -17.42 -20.94
CA GLN A 325 -14.94 -16.89 -21.67
C GLN A 325 -16.12 -16.55 -20.74
N GLY A 326 -16.24 -17.24 -19.60
CA GLY A 326 -17.28 -17.00 -18.59
C GLY A 326 -16.81 -16.19 -17.37
N LEU A 327 -17.68 -16.11 -16.36
CA LEU A 327 -17.31 -15.63 -15.03
C LEU A 327 -16.23 -16.53 -14.44
N PHE A 328 -15.16 -15.93 -13.92
CA PHE A 328 -14.05 -16.66 -13.32
C PHE A 328 -13.66 -16.07 -11.99
N LEU A 329 -12.99 -16.88 -11.17
CA LEU A 329 -12.39 -16.44 -9.92
C LEU A 329 -10.88 -16.22 -10.12
N PRO A 330 -10.35 -15.01 -9.84
CA PRO A 330 -8.93 -14.78 -9.91
C PRO A 330 -8.20 -15.52 -8.78
N LYS A 331 -6.94 -15.85 -9.00
CA LYS A 331 -6.07 -16.46 -7.98
C LYS A 331 -5.96 -15.57 -6.73
N TYR A 332 -5.90 -14.26 -6.92
CA TYR A 332 -5.87 -13.26 -5.85
C TYR A 332 -7.03 -12.28 -5.99
N GLU A 333 -7.62 -11.88 -4.88
CA GLU A 333 -8.67 -10.88 -4.86
C GLU A 333 -8.05 -9.48 -4.84
N TYR A 334 -8.67 -8.52 -5.52
CA TYR A 334 -8.18 -7.14 -5.58
C TYR A 334 -8.02 -6.48 -4.19
N LEU A 335 -8.77 -6.98 -3.20
CA LEU A 335 -8.80 -6.49 -1.82
C LEU A 335 -8.00 -7.37 -0.85
N SER A 336 -7.43 -8.50 -1.30
CA SER A 336 -6.61 -9.36 -0.43
C SER A 336 -5.22 -8.77 -0.26
N PHE A 337 -4.83 -8.51 0.98
CA PHE A 337 -3.46 -8.13 1.36
C PHE A 337 -2.48 -9.29 1.23
#